data_AF-A0A426ZC18-F1
#
_entry.id   AF-A0A426ZC18-F1
#
_cell.length_a   1.000
_cell.length_b   1.000
_cell.length_c   1.000
_cell.angle_alpha   90.00
_cell.angle_beta   90.00
_cell.angle_gamma   90.00
#
_symmetry.space_group_name_H-M   'P 1'
#
loop_
_entity.id
_entity.type
_entity.pdbx_description
1 polymer ?
#
loop_
_entity_poly.entity_id
_entity_poly.type
_entity_poly.pdbx_seq_one_letter_code
_entity_poly.pdbx_strand_id
1 'polypeptide(L)'
;MKLVWCPETASKAYIDAVTALADRNLEEINVAELVSAMAGGWKAQLIVEAWAHDAGAATGVGLRVAAKHGRGRHVCVVPGEQSAAEYVDAMRRAGAAVEAESVVVGEAEEVMRDLEGVDLMVVDCRRGDAGRVLREARPG
;
A
#
# COMPACT_ATOMS: atom_id res chain seq x y z
N MET A 1 -9.80 3.70 -17.49
CA MET A 1 -11.17 3.37 -16.99
C MET A 1 -11.75 4.64 -16.37
N LYS A 2 -13.08 4.87 -16.33
CA LYS A 2 -13.59 5.97 -15.48
C LYS A 2 -13.56 5.50 -14.02
N LEU A 3 -12.67 6.08 -13.22
CA LEU A 3 -12.65 5.92 -11.77
C LEU A 3 -13.95 6.52 -11.21
N VAL A 4 -14.90 5.64 -10.86
CA VAL A 4 -16.14 6.04 -10.18
C VAL A 4 -16.08 5.50 -8.77
N TRP A 5 -16.12 6.42 -7.81
CA TRP A 5 -16.16 6.09 -6.39
C TRP A 5 -17.32 5.13 -6.08
N CYS A 6 -17.03 4.05 -5.37
CA CYS A 6 -18.00 3.04 -4.97
C CYS A 6 -18.08 2.96 -3.44
N PRO A 7 -19.11 3.58 -2.82
CA PRO A 7 -19.28 3.57 -1.36
C PRO A 7 -19.34 2.16 -0.78
N GLU A 8 -19.99 1.23 -1.47
CA GLU A 8 -20.09 -0.16 -1.03
C GLU A 8 -18.72 -0.85 -0.95
N THR A 9 -17.87 -0.67 -1.96
CA THR A 9 -16.51 -1.24 -1.94
C THR A 9 -15.64 -0.54 -0.90
N ALA A 10 -15.78 0.76 -0.73
CA ALA A 10 -15.08 1.52 0.31
C ALA A 10 -15.41 1.00 1.72
N SER A 11 -16.71 0.83 2.03
CA SER A 11 -17.15 0.34 3.35
C SER A 11 -16.70 -1.09 3.61
N LYS A 12 -16.73 -1.98 2.61
CA LYS A 12 -16.21 -3.35 2.76
C LYS A 12 -14.70 -3.36 3.02
N ALA A 13 -13.93 -2.60 2.24
CA ALA A 13 -12.48 -2.47 2.42
C ALA A 13 -12.10 -1.89 3.79
N TYR A 14 -12.89 -0.95 4.30
CA TYR A 14 -12.74 -0.43 5.67
C TYR A 14 -12.98 -1.52 6.72
N ILE A 15 -14.14 -2.18 6.69
CA ILE A 15 -14.53 -3.19 7.70
C ILE A 15 -13.55 -4.37 7.70
N ASP A 16 -13.14 -4.81 6.52
CA ASP A 16 -12.18 -5.92 6.39
C ASP A 16 -10.77 -5.48 6.84
N ALA A 17 -10.39 -4.21 6.67
CA ALA A 17 -9.13 -3.69 7.20
C ALA A 17 -9.14 -3.57 8.72
N VAL A 18 -10.24 -3.05 9.31
CA VAL A 18 -10.46 -3.04 10.77
C VAL A 18 -10.35 -4.46 11.32
N THR A 19 -11.02 -5.41 10.68
CA THR A 19 -11.00 -6.83 11.10
C THR A 19 -9.61 -7.44 10.93
N ALA A 20 -8.92 -7.14 9.83
CA ALA A 20 -7.57 -7.63 9.60
C ALA A 20 -6.61 -7.09 10.65
N LEU A 21 -6.68 -5.80 10.98
CA LEU A 21 -5.78 -5.11 11.91
C LEU A 21 -6.16 -5.28 13.39
N ALA A 22 -7.37 -5.77 13.67
CA ALA A 22 -7.83 -6.07 15.02
C ALA A 22 -6.85 -7.00 15.76
N ASP A 23 -6.67 -6.73 17.05
CA ASP A 23 -5.78 -7.47 17.96
C ASP A 23 -4.30 -7.48 17.55
N ARG A 24 -3.91 -6.71 16.53
CA ARG A 24 -2.50 -6.48 16.18
C ARG A 24 -2.00 -5.27 16.94
N ASN A 25 -0.89 -5.43 17.66
CA ASN A 25 -0.20 -4.32 18.32
C ASN A 25 0.64 -3.54 17.31
N LEU A 26 -0.04 -2.84 16.39
CA LEU A 26 0.56 -2.04 15.32
C LEU A 26 0.27 -0.56 15.54
N GLU A 27 1.21 0.29 15.15
CA GLU A 27 0.98 1.73 15.08
C GLU A 27 0.21 2.09 13.79
N GLU A 28 -0.38 3.29 13.75
CA GLU A 28 -1.01 3.87 12.55
C GLU A 28 -2.18 3.04 11.94
N ILE A 29 -2.83 2.20 12.74
CA ILE A 29 -3.99 1.38 12.33
C ILE A 29 -5.11 2.24 11.73
N ASN A 30 -5.43 3.37 12.36
CA ASN A 30 -6.46 4.30 11.90
C ASN A 30 -6.16 4.88 10.50
N VAL A 31 -4.88 5.15 10.21
CA VAL A 31 -4.44 5.59 8.88
C VAL A 31 -4.66 4.45 7.91
N ALA A 32 -4.18 3.25 8.21
CA ALA A 32 -4.31 2.08 7.35
C ALA A 32 -5.78 1.72 7.01
N GLU A 33 -6.68 1.81 7.99
CA GLU A 33 -8.13 1.63 7.81
C GLU A 33 -8.71 2.65 6.82
N LEU A 34 -8.34 3.92 6.97
CA LEU A 34 -8.77 5.00 6.08
C LEU A 34 -8.24 4.80 4.65
N VAL A 35 -6.93 4.53 4.48
CA VAL A 35 -6.37 4.37 3.12
C VAL A 35 -6.89 3.11 2.44
N SER A 36 -7.19 2.05 3.19
CA SER A 36 -7.88 0.87 2.66
C SER A 36 -9.25 1.24 2.09
N ALA A 37 -10.04 2.01 2.84
CA ALA A 37 -11.36 2.47 2.40
C ALA A 37 -11.26 3.32 1.12
N MET A 38 -10.26 4.20 1.04
CA MET A 38 -10.00 5.02 -0.15
C MET A 38 -9.64 4.17 -1.36
N ALA A 39 -8.66 3.27 -1.24
CA ALA A 39 -8.21 2.42 -2.33
C ALA A 39 -9.32 1.46 -2.81
N GLY A 40 -10.08 0.88 -1.87
CA GLY A 40 -11.23 0.04 -2.18
C GLY A 40 -12.36 0.83 -2.86
N GLY A 41 -12.65 2.04 -2.39
CA GLY A 41 -13.68 2.90 -2.96
C GLY A 41 -13.38 3.33 -4.39
N TRP A 42 -12.12 3.57 -4.72
CA TRP A 42 -11.67 3.84 -6.09
C TRP A 42 -11.53 2.58 -6.96
N LYS A 43 -11.68 1.39 -6.38
CA LYS A 43 -11.43 0.09 -7.03
C LYS A 43 -10.06 0.05 -7.72
N ALA A 44 -9.05 0.62 -7.06
CA ALA A 44 -7.70 0.73 -7.59
C ALA A 44 -7.17 -0.66 -8.02
N GLN A 45 -6.66 -0.75 -9.25
CA GLN A 45 -6.08 -1.96 -9.83
C GLN A 45 -4.58 -2.04 -9.52
N LEU A 46 -3.86 -0.92 -9.58
CA LEU A 46 -2.47 -0.83 -9.13
C LEU A 46 -2.35 0.15 -7.96
N ILE A 47 -2.08 -0.40 -6.78
CA ILE A 47 -1.85 0.34 -5.54
C ILE A 47 -0.36 0.26 -5.21
N VAL A 48 0.31 1.40 -5.10
CA VAL A 48 1.74 1.47 -4.76
C VAL A 48 1.93 2.04 -3.36
N GLU A 49 2.75 1.38 -2.55
CA GLU A 49 3.21 1.85 -1.23
C GLU A 49 4.70 2.18 -1.33
N ALA A 50 5.09 3.44 -1.13
CA ALA A 50 6.48 3.82 -0.94
C ALA A 50 6.79 3.80 0.57
N TRP A 51 7.33 2.68 1.02
CA TRP A 51 7.53 2.35 2.43
C TRP A 51 8.80 3.03 2.99
N ALA A 52 8.74 3.60 4.20
CA ALA A 52 9.93 4.13 4.88
C ALA A 52 10.63 3.04 5.68
N HIS A 53 11.95 3.13 5.84
CA HIS A 53 12.67 2.25 6.76
C HIS A 53 12.06 2.30 8.17
N ASP A 54 11.97 1.15 8.83
CA ASP A 54 11.29 0.94 10.12
C ASP A 54 9.80 1.28 10.16
N ALA A 55 9.15 1.52 9.01
CA ALA A 55 7.71 1.72 8.98
C ALA A 55 6.95 0.43 9.33
N GLY A 56 5.82 0.58 10.00
CA GLY A 56 4.98 -0.55 10.38
C GLY A 56 4.36 -1.27 9.17
N ALA A 57 3.71 -2.41 9.44
CA ALA A 57 3.01 -3.18 8.43
C ALA A 57 1.54 -2.77 8.23
N ALA A 58 1.00 -1.87 9.06
CA ALA A 58 -0.43 -1.57 9.07
C ALA A 58 -0.93 -1.09 7.69
N THR A 59 -0.24 -0.14 7.08
CA THR A 59 -0.57 0.39 5.75
C THR A 59 -0.55 -0.71 4.69
N GLY A 60 0.55 -1.46 4.57
CA GLY A 60 0.63 -2.59 3.63
C GLY A 60 -0.48 -3.63 3.81
N VAL A 61 -0.84 -3.96 5.05
CA VAL A 61 -1.99 -4.85 5.34
C VAL A 61 -3.30 -4.25 4.81
N GLY A 62 -3.58 -2.98 5.11
CA GLY A 62 -4.78 -2.29 4.66
C GLY A 62 -4.86 -2.20 3.13
N LEU A 63 -3.77 -1.84 2.47
CA LEU A 63 -3.71 -1.75 1.01
C LEU A 63 -3.89 -3.12 0.33
N ARG A 64 -3.36 -4.19 0.92
CA ARG A 64 -3.58 -5.57 0.43
C ARG A 64 -5.02 -6.02 0.61
N VAL A 65 -5.70 -5.60 1.68
CA VAL A 65 -7.15 -5.82 1.83
C VAL A 65 -7.92 -5.07 0.74
N ALA A 66 -7.63 -3.78 0.53
CA ALA A 66 -8.28 -2.99 -0.51
C ALA A 66 -8.09 -3.56 -1.93
N ALA A 67 -6.87 -3.99 -2.26
CA ALA A 67 -6.54 -4.60 -3.55
C ALA A 67 -7.44 -5.82 -3.86
N LYS A 68 -7.76 -6.65 -2.85
CA LYS A 68 -8.64 -7.82 -3.03
C LYS A 68 -10.06 -7.43 -3.44
N HIS A 69 -10.61 -6.34 -2.90
CA HIS A 69 -11.94 -5.86 -3.28
C HIS A 69 -11.98 -5.31 -4.72
N GLY A 70 -10.87 -4.76 -5.19
CA GLY A 70 -10.71 -4.28 -6.57
C GLY A 70 -10.29 -5.35 -7.57
N ARG A 71 -9.89 -6.56 -7.12
CA ARG A 71 -9.10 -7.52 -7.93
C ARG A 71 -7.81 -6.91 -8.48
N GLY A 72 -7.29 -5.91 -7.77
CA GLY A 72 -6.03 -5.25 -8.07
C GLY A 72 -4.85 -5.94 -7.41
N ARG A 73 -3.71 -5.28 -7.49
CA ARG A 73 -2.46 -5.65 -6.82
C ARG A 73 -1.92 -4.49 -6.00
N HIS A 74 -1.35 -4.83 -4.87
CA HIS A 74 -0.57 -3.92 -4.04
C HIS A 74 0.92 -4.24 -4.24
N VAL A 75 1.71 -3.19 -4.42
CA VAL A 75 3.16 -3.25 -4.61
C VAL A 75 3.81 -2.32 -3.59
N CYS A 76 4.69 -2.86 -2.76
CA CYS A 76 5.53 -2.11 -1.83
C CYS A 76 6.90 -1.85 -2.46
N VAL A 77 7.33 -0.59 -2.45
CA VAL A 77 8.65 -0.16 -2.93
C VAL A 77 9.55 0.11 -1.73
N VAL A 78 10.72 -0.53 -1.72
CA VAL A 78 11.70 -0.46 -0.64
C VAL A 78 13.11 -0.17 -1.21
N PRO A 79 13.97 0.58 -0.51
CA PRO A 79 15.23 1.06 -1.08
C PRO A 79 16.31 -0.03 -1.27
N GLY A 80 16.16 -1.21 -0.66
CA GLY A 80 17.18 -2.25 -0.72
C GLY A 80 16.68 -3.62 -0.26
N GLU A 81 17.48 -4.66 -0.51
CA GLU A 81 17.18 -6.05 -0.14
C GLU A 81 16.98 -6.24 1.37
N GLN A 82 17.76 -5.50 2.19
CA GLN A 82 17.58 -5.54 3.64
C GLN A 82 16.20 -4.99 4.04
N SER A 83 15.79 -3.86 3.46
CA SER A 83 14.47 -3.27 3.69
C SER A 83 13.34 -4.16 3.15
N ALA A 84 13.58 -4.92 2.08
CA ALA A 84 12.63 -5.93 1.60
C ALA A 84 12.44 -7.04 2.64
N ALA A 85 13.53 -7.56 3.22
CA ALA A 85 13.45 -8.55 4.28
C ALA A 85 12.75 -8.01 5.54
N GLU A 86 13.04 -6.77 5.93
CA GLU A 86 12.37 -6.08 7.05
C GLU A 86 10.87 -5.92 6.82
N TYR A 87 10.47 -5.45 5.64
CA TYR A 87 9.07 -5.31 5.26
C TYR A 87 8.34 -6.66 5.28
N VAL A 88 8.93 -7.68 4.66
CA VAL A 88 8.36 -9.04 4.64
C VAL A 88 8.22 -9.59 6.06
N ASP A 89 9.19 -9.35 6.94
CA ASP A 89 9.11 -9.79 8.32
C ASP A 89 8.05 -9.00 9.12
N ALA A 90 7.94 -7.69 8.92
CA ALA A 90 6.90 -6.85 9.53
C ALA A 90 5.50 -7.33 9.12
N MET A 91 5.29 -7.59 7.83
CA MET A 91 4.03 -8.14 7.31
C MET A 91 3.75 -9.55 7.86
N ARG A 92 4.77 -10.41 7.95
CA ARG A 92 4.65 -11.75 8.54
C ARG A 92 4.27 -11.69 10.02
N ARG A 93 4.90 -10.82 10.81
CA ARG A 93 4.57 -10.59 12.24
C ARG A 93 3.16 -10.04 12.40
N ALA A 94 2.70 -9.24 11.44
CA ALA A 94 1.32 -8.82 11.38
C ALA A 94 0.38 -9.98 10.96
N GLY A 95 0.85 -11.16 10.55
CA GLY A 95 0.00 -12.26 10.09
C GLY A 95 -0.52 -12.05 8.66
N ALA A 96 0.14 -11.22 7.86
CA ALA A 96 -0.14 -11.04 6.44
C ALA A 96 0.94 -11.72 5.58
N ALA A 97 0.52 -12.64 4.71
CA ALA A 97 1.40 -13.24 3.72
C ALA A 97 1.73 -12.22 2.63
N VAL A 98 3.02 -12.08 2.32
CA VAL A 98 3.56 -11.23 1.24
C VAL A 98 3.98 -12.14 0.09
N GLU A 99 3.51 -11.83 -1.12
CA GLU A 99 4.00 -12.48 -2.33
C GLU A 99 5.32 -11.82 -2.73
N ALA A 100 6.31 -12.57 -3.22
CA ALA A 100 7.59 -11.99 -3.63
C ALA A 100 7.42 -10.87 -4.68
N GLU A 101 6.46 -11.03 -5.59
CA GLU A 101 6.13 -10.03 -6.63
C GLU A 101 5.48 -8.75 -6.09
N SER A 102 5.06 -8.73 -4.82
CA SER A 102 4.46 -7.56 -4.18
C SER A 102 5.49 -6.65 -3.52
N VAL A 103 6.79 -6.95 -3.60
CA VAL A 103 7.88 -6.11 -3.11
C VAL A 103 8.85 -5.80 -4.25
N VAL A 104 9.09 -4.52 -4.48
CA VAL A 104 10.02 -4.01 -5.49
C VAL A 104 11.18 -3.31 -4.79
N VAL A 105 12.39 -3.76 -5.07
CA VAL A 105 13.62 -3.15 -4.55
C VAL A 105 14.08 -2.07 -5.52
N GLY A 106 14.26 -0.85 -5.01
CA GLY A 106 14.79 0.28 -5.76
C GLY A 106 14.45 1.62 -5.10
N GLU A 107 15.07 2.68 -5.59
CA GLU A 107 14.73 4.03 -5.18
C GLU A 107 13.29 4.35 -5.62
N ALA A 108 12.47 4.86 -4.68
CA ALA A 108 11.03 5.01 -4.92
C ALA A 108 10.71 5.95 -6.09
N GLU A 109 11.53 6.98 -6.31
CA GLU A 109 11.43 7.88 -7.46
C GLU A 109 11.67 7.15 -8.78
N GLU A 110 12.72 6.33 -8.87
CA GLU A 110 13.08 5.59 -10.08
C GLU A 110 12.03 4.52 -10.40
N VAL A 111 11.62 3.76 -9.40
CA VAL A 111 10.57 2.73 -9.54
C VAL A 111 9.26 3.38 -9.97
N MET A 112 8.87 4.51 -9.37
CA MET A 112 7.64 5.20 -9.77
C MET A 112 7.67 5.71 -11.20
N ARG A 113 8.83 6.18 -11.68
CA ARG A 113 8.99 6.65 -13.05
C ARG A 113 8.78 5.53 -14.07
N ASP A 114 9.12 4.31 -13.72
CA ASP A 114 9.07 3.15 -14.61
C ASP A 114 7.71 2.41 -14.54
N LEU A 115 6.90 2.70 -13.51
CA LEU A 115 5.54 2.17 -13.38
C LEU A 115 4.54 2.97 -14.22
N GLU A 116 3.66 2.25 -14.91
CA GLU A 116 2.52 2.82 -15.64
C GLU A 116 1.19 2.38 -15.03
N GLY A 117 0.18 3.24 -15.13
CA GLY A 117 -1.18 2.91 -14.72
C GLY A 117 -1.36 2.84 -13.21
N VAL A 118 -0.69 3.72 -12.46
CA VAL A 118 -0.81 3.76 -10.99
C VAL A 118 -2.13 4.43 -10.63
N ASP A 119 -3.06 3.66 -10.07
CA ASP A 119 -4.38 4.17 -9.69
C ASP A 119 -4.36 4.88 -8.33
N LEU A 120 -3.54 4.39 -7.41
CA LEU A 120 -3.37 4.98 -6.09
C LEU A 120 -1.94 4.75 -5.58
N MET A 121 -1.37 5.77 -4.96
CA MET A 121 -0.08 5.67 -4.29
C MET A 121 -0.21 6.16 -2.84
N VAL A 122 0.51 5.50 -1.93
CA VAL A 122 0.68 5.91 -0.54
C VAL A 122 2.16 6.08 -0.28
N VAL A 123 2.57 7.29 0.08
CA VAL A 123 3.97 7.60 0.39
C VAL A 123 4.09 7.87 1.87
N ASP A 124 4.95 7.11 2.54
CA ASP A 124 5.25 7.36 3.94
C ASP A 124 5.99 8.70 4.09
N CYS A 125 5.41 9.61 4.87
CA CYS A 125 5.92 10.98 5.04
C CYS A 125 7.21 11.07 5.87
N ARG A 126 7.63 9.97 6.54
CA ARG A 126 8.97 9.87 7.14
C ARG A 126 10.06 9.89 6.08
N ARG A 127 9.73 9.58 4.82
CA ARG A 127 10.67 9.65 3.70
C ARG A 127 10.94 11.11 3.33
N GLY A 128 12.21 11.46 3.19
CA GLY A 128 12.63 12.79 2.73
C GLY A 128 12.40 13.05 1.23
N ASP A 129 12.01 12.03 0.47
CA ASP A 129 11.84 12.09 -0.99
C ASP A 129 10.37 12.12 -1.45
N ALA A 130 9.40 12.24 -0.54
CA ALA A 130 7.98 12.08 -0.87
C ALA A 130 7.50 12.98 -2.02
N GLY A 131 7.98 14.24 -2.06
CA GLY A 131 7.66 15.17 -3.14
C GLY A 131 8.26 14.80 -4.51
N ARG A 132 9.36 14.03 -4.54
CA ARG A 132 9.95 13.51 -5.78
C ARG A 132 9.20 12.28 -6.26
N VAL A 133 8.91 11.33 -5.37
CA VAL A 133 8.09 10.14 -5.66
C VAL A 133 6.74 10.54 -6.29
N LEU A 134 6.07 11.54 -5.71
CA LEU A 134 4.78 12.03 -6.22
C LEU A 134 4.88 12.60 -7.64
N ARG A 135 6.00 13.23 -8.02
CA ARG A 135 6.17 13.85 -9.36
C ARG A 135 6.35 12.82 -10.46
N GLU A 136 6.94 11.67 -10.14
CA GLU A 136 7.21 10.63 -11.13
C GLU A 136 5.99 9.74 -11.40
N ALA A 137 4.92 9.86 -10.60
CA ALA A 137 3.74 9.02 -10.74
C ALA A 137 3.01 9.23 -12.06
N ARG A 138 2.73 8.11 -12.74
CA ARG A 138 1.98 8.07 -14.01
C ARG A 138 0.59 7.47 -13.78
N PRO A 139 -0.45 8.32 -13.67
CA PRO A 139 -1.81 7.86 -13.40
C PRO A 139 -2.38 7.03 -14.58
N GLY A 140 -3.24 6.05 -14.26
CA GLY A 140 -3.94 5.19 -15.23
C GLY A 140 -5.28 5.71 -15.77
#